data_AF-A0A1I8EVP7-F1
#
_entry.id   AF-A0A1I8EVP7-F1
#
_cell.length_a   1.000
_cell.length_b   1.000
_cell.length_c   1.000
_cell.angle_alpha   90.00
_cell.angle_beta   90.00
_cell.angle_gamma   90.00
#
_symmetry.space_group_name_H-M   'P 1'
#
loop_
_entity.id
_entity.type
_entity.pdbx_description
1 polymer ?
#
loop_
_entity_poly.entity_id
_entity_poly.type
_entity_poly.pdbx_seq_one_letter_code
_entity_poly.pdbx_strand_id
1 'polypeptide(L)'
;MKLDVVEGKLTVALEKYINLAAYSLQVEYGDFDPTIHTIDFMQTVPLLPKHICRSAQIQEDLLKRVSAVHERLKGMQPSYAALLYIVDAQQCEGYGEEYFNGKDEDSTEVKIGYSQEGIIIKGSYGAPLKHKKM
;
A
#
# COMPACT_ATOMS: atom_id res chain seq x y z
N MET A 1 5.21 -0.93 -7.81
CA MET A 1 5.30 -0.17 -6.55
C MET A 1 4.00 0.56 -6.18
N LYS A 2 3.61 1.68 -6.83
CA LYS A 2 2.30 2.34 -6.54
C LYS A 2 1.11 1.41 -6.81
N LEU A 3 1.17 0.67 -7.91
CA LEU A 3 0.15 -0.30 -8.27
C LEU A 3 -0.01 -1.42 -7.23
N ASP A 4 1.07 -1.88 -6.58
CA ASP A 4 0.98 -2.96 -5.59
C ASP A 4 0.28 -2.51 -4.30
N VAL A 5 0.45 -1.22 -3.94
CA VAL A 5 -0.30 -0.58 -2.86
C VAL A 5 -1.77 -0.46 -3.23
N VAL A 6 -2.09 0.05 -4.43
CA VAL A 6 -3.48 0.24 -4.89
C VAL A 6 -4.21 -1.09 -5.15
N GLU A 7 -3.51 -2.13 -5.59
CA GLU A 7 -4.08 -3.46 -5.78
C GLU A 7 -4.24 -4.20 -4.45
N GLY A 8 -3.66 -3.67 -3.36
CA GLY A 8 -3.76 -4.27 -2.04
C GLY A 8 -2.94 -5.54 -1.88
N LYS A 9 -1.86 -5.67 -2.65
CA LYS A 9 -0.92 -6.79 -2.56
C LYS A 9 -0.07 -6.73 -1.28
N LEU A 10 -0.02 -5.56 -0.65
CA LEU A 10 0.67 -5.35 0.61
C LEU A 10 -0.28 -5.52 1.80
N THR A 11 0.16 -6.21 2.84
CA THR A 11 -0.57 -6.26 4.11
C THR A 11 -0.09 -5.07 4.93
N VAL A 12 -0.91 -4.02 5.00
CA VAL A 12 -0.51 -2.73 5.56
C VAL A 12 -1.54 -2.22 6.53
N ALA A 13 -1.07 -1.63 7.63
CA ALA A 13 -1.93 -0.89 8.53
C ALA A 13 -2.60 0.27 7.76
N LEU A 14 -3.85 0.57 8.12
CA LEU A 14 -4.65 1.62 7.48
C LEU A 14 -3.92 2.97 7.42
N GLU A 15 -3.22 3.34 8.49
CA GLU A 15 -2.43 4.58 8.56
C GLU A 15 -1.33 4.64 7.48
N LYS A 16 -0.71 3.50 7.15
CA LYS A 16 0.35 3.43 6.15
C LYS A 16 -0.23 3.67 4.75
N TYR A 17 -1.41 3.11 4.44
CA TYR A 17 -2.12 3.40 3.19
C TYR A 17 -2.45 4.90 3.05
N ILE A 18 -2.90 5.53 4.13
CA ILE A 18 -3.22 6.95 4.15
C ILE A 18 -1.98 7.80 3.86
N ASN A 19 -0.85 7.51 4.52
CA ASN A 19 0.41 8.22 4.29
C ASN A 19 0.93 8.04 2.86
N LEU A 20 0.92 6.81 2.35
CA LEU A 20 1.35 6.51 0.97
C LEU A 20 0.47 7.24 -0.05
N ALA A 21 -0.85 7.26 0.14
CA ALA A 21 -1.76 8.03 -0.71
C ALA A 21 -1.45 9.53 -0.69
N ALA A 22 -1.19 10.10 0.50
CA ALA A 22 -0.85 11.52 0.65
C ALA A 22 0.49 11.87 -0.02
N TYR A 23 1.52 11.03 0.14
CA TYR A 23 2.79 11.22 -0.58
C TYR A 23 2.59 11.13 -2.09
N SER A 24 1.76 10.20 -2.57
CA SER A 24 1.46 10.09 -4.00
C SER A 24 0.80 11.37 -4.54
N LEU A 25 -0.11 11.98 -3.76
CA LEU A 25 -0.72 13.25 -4.14
C LEU A 25 0.30 14.39 -4.16
N GLN A 26 1.18 14.47 -3.15
CA GLN A 26 2.24 15.50 -3.12
C GLN A 26 3.21 15.36 -4.30
N VAL A 27 3.53 14.13 -4.71
CA VAL A 27 4.41 13.86 -5.86
C VAL A 27 3.77 14.25 -7.19
N GLU A 28 2.49 13.92 -7.38
CA GLU A 28 1.80 14.08 -8.67
C GLU A 28 1.17 15.47 -8.84
N TYR A 29 0.69 16.07 -7.76
CA TYR A 29 -0.11 17.30 -7.78
C TYR A 29 0.48 18.44 -6.94
N GLY A 30 1.58 18.19 -6.21
CA GLY A 30 2.25 19.21 -5.39
C GLY A 30 1.48 19.55 -4.11
N ASP A 31 1.65 20.78 -3.63
CA ASP A 31 1.09 21.25 -2.37
C ASP A 31 -0.44 21.19 -2.34
N PHE A 32 -0.99 20.88 -1.16
CA PHE A 32 -2.42 20.82 -0.97
C PHE A 32 -3.13 22.16 -1.27
N ASP A 33 -4.08 22.13 -2.21
CA ASP A 33 -5.04 23.19 -2.51
C ASP A 33 -6.47 22.68 -2.27
N PRO A 34 -7.23 23.23 -1.31
CA PRO A 34 -8.59 22.79 -1.00
C PRO A 34 -9.60 23.03 -2.13
N THR A 35 -9.28 23.88 -3.11
CA THR A 35 -10.15 24.13 -4.27
C THR A 35 -10.00 23.07 -5.36
N ILE A 36 -8.85 22.39 -5.40
CA ILE A 36 -8.51 21.37 -6.40
C ILE A 36 -8.59 19.97 -5.78
N HIS A 37 -8.00 19.77 -4.61
CA HIS A 37 -7.91 18.50 -3.91
C HIS A 37 -9.17 18.21 -3.08
N THR A 38 -10.32 18.27 -3.74
CA THR A 38 -11.60 17.87 -3.15
C THR A 38 -11.71 16.35 -3.05
N ILE A 39 -12.65 15.87 -2.24
CA ILE A 39 -12.91 14.43 -2.14
C ILE A 39 -13.33 13.84 -3.49
N ASP A 40 -14.15 14.57 -4.25
CA ASP A 40 -14.58 14.15 -5.59
C ASP A 40 -13.38 13.96 -6.52
N PHE A 41 -12.42 14.89 -6.51
CA PHE A 41 -11.18 14.74 -7.26
C PHE A 41 -10.40 13.50 -6.82
N MET A 42 -10.19 13.33 -5.51
CA MET A 42 -9.45 12.18 -4.97
C MET A 42 -10.12 10.83 -5.27
N GLN A 43 -11.45 10.79 -5.42
CA GLN A 43 -12.17 9.59 -5.84
C GLN A 43 -11.88 9.20 -7.30
N THR A 44 -11.48 10.14 -8.15
CA THR A 44 -11.10 9.84 -9.55
C THR A 44 -9.69 9.25 -9.67
N VAL A 45 -8.87 9.40 -8.63
CA VAL A 45 -7.48 8.95 -8.61
C VAL A 45 -7.38 7.59 -7.90
N PRO A 46 -6.61 6.63 -8.44
CA PRO A 46 -6.38 5.36 -7.75
C PRO A 46 -5.42 5.56 -6.56
N LEU A 47 -5.96 6.01 -5.42
CA LEU A 47 -5.20 6.30 -4.20
C LEU A 47 -5.19 5.14 -3.20
N LEU A 48 -6.32 4.44 -3.05
CA LEU A 48 -6.55 3.46 -1.99
C LEU A 48 -7.05 2.14 -2.58
N PRO A 49 -6.64 0.99 -2.01
CA PRO A 49 -7.14 -0.29 -2.47
C PRO A 49 -8.63 -0.53 -2.26
N LYS A 50 -9.24 -1.28 -3.17
CA LYS A 50 -10.66 -1.64 -3.13
C LYS A 50 -11.05 -2.42 -1.86
N HIS A 51 -10.14 -3.24 -1.32
CA HIS A 51 -10.43 -4.08 -0.15
C HIS A 51 -10.57 -3.29 1.16
N ILE A 52 -9.99 -2.09 1.25
CA ILE A 52 -10.19 -1.15 2.38
C ILE A 52 -11.37 -0.21 2.14
N CYS A 53 -11.65 0.15 0.88
CA CYS A 53 -12.80 0.96 0.47
C CYS A 53 -14.09 0.11 0.37
N ARG A 54 -14.53 -0.49 1.49
CA ARG A 54 -15.68 -1.43 1.52
C ARG A 54 -17.04 -0.79 1.28
N SER A 55 -17.15 0.54 1.45
CA SER A 55 -18.35 1.32 1.17
C SER A 55 -17.96 2.74 0.78
N ALA A 56 -18.87 3.47 0.12
CA ALA A 56 -18.67 4.87 -0.25
C ALA A 56 -18.37 5.75 0.97
N GLN A 57 -19.07 5.53 2.09
CA GLN A 57 -18.84 6.25 3.34
C GLN A 57 -17.43 6.02 3.88
N ILE A 58 -16.97 4.77 3.93
CA ILE A 58 -15.62 4.43 4.40
C ILE A 58 -14.58 5.06 3.47
N GLN A 59 -14.79 5.00 2.15
CA GLN A 59 -13.88 5.62 1.20
C GLN A 59 -13.79 7.13 1.41
N GLU A 60 -14.93 7.81 1.58
CA GLU A 60 -14.97 9.25 1.84
C GLU A 60 -14.21 9.62 3.12
N ASP A 61 -14.43 8.87 4.21
CA ASP A 61 -13.75 9.09 5.48
C ASP A 61 -12.23 8.86 5.36
N LEU A 62 -11.80 7.84 4.61
CA LEU A 62 -10.39 7.61 4.33
C LEU A 62 -9.78 8.75 3.50
N LEU A 63 -10.47 9.23 2.48
CA LEU A 63 -10.00 10.34 1.65
C LEU A 63 -9.91 11.65 2.43
N LYS A 64 -10.81 11.91 3.39
CA LYS A 64 -10.68 13.02 4.34
C LYS A 64 -9.40 12.93 5.16
N ARG A 65 -9.06 11.72 5.63
CA ARG A 65 -7.80 11.48 6.36
C ARG A 65 -6.58 11.67 5.47
N VAL A 66 -6.63 11.20 4.22
CA VAL A 66 -5.57 11.43 3.21
C VAL A 66 -5.38 12.93 2.97
N SER A 67 -6.47 13.66 2.79
CA SER A 67 -6.47 15.12 2.61
C SER A 67 -5.82 15.84 3.80
N ALA A 68 -6.19 15.48 5.04
CA ALA A 68 -5.58 16.03 6.24
C ALA A 68 -4.07 15.74 6.36
N VAL A 69 -3.60 14.59 5.87
CA VAL A 69 -2.16 14.30 5.81
C VAL A 69 -1.49 15.11 4.71
N HIS A 70 -2.09 15.20 3.52
CA HIS A 70 -1.56 15.98 2.38
C HIS A 70 -1.41 17.46 2.74
N GLU A 71 -2.36 18.04 3.46
CA GLU A 71 -2.27 19.41 3.98
C GLU A 71 -1.03 19.61 4.86
N ARG A 72 -0.68 18.63 5.68
CA ARG A 72 0.52 18.68 6.55
C ARG A 72 1.83 18.53 5.78
N LEU A 73 1.78 18.05 4.54
CA LEU A 73 2.95 17.93 3.66
C LEU A 73 3.24 19.22 2.88
N LYS A 74 2.43 20.28 3.04
CA LYS A 74 2.61 21.54 2.31
C LYS A 74 4.03 22.11 2.49
N GLY A 75 4.63 22.51 1.38
CA GLY A 75 6.02 22.98 1.28
C GLY A 75 7.04 21.85 1.15
N MET A 76 6.61 20.59 1.20
CA MET A 76 7.48 19.44 0.94
C MET A 76 7.81 19.33 -0.54
N GLN A 77 9.10 19.18 -0.85
CA GLN A 77 9.54 18.93 -2.21
C GLN A 77 9.02 17.58 -2.74
N PRO A 78 8.49 17.51 -3.97
CA PRO A 78 8.00 16.26 -4.56
C PRO A 78 9.03 15.13 -4.55
N SER A 79 10.31 15.44 -4.76
CA SER A 79 11.41 14.46 -4.69
C SER A 79 11.56 13.84 -3.29
N TYR A 80 11.35 14.64 -2.23
CA TYR A 80 11.39 14.15 -0.86
C TYR A 80 10.15 13.32 -0.52
N ALA A 81 8.96 13.74 -0.98
CA ALA A 81 7.74 12.95 -0.85
C ALA A 81 7.86 11.58 -1.56
N ALA A 82 8.47 11.54 -2.75
CA ALA A 82 8.75 10.29 -3.45
C ALA A 82 9.71 9.38 -2.67
N LEU A 83 10.74 9.95 -2.05
CA LEU A 83 11.66 9.20 -1.18
C LEU A 83 10.92 8.60 0.02
N LEU A 84 10.10 9.41 0.72
CA LEU A 84 9.29 8.92 1.85
C LEU A 84 8.33 7.82 1.42
N TYR A 85 7.70 7.96 0.26
CA TYR A 85 6.85 6.92 -0.32
C TYR A 85 7.63 5.60 -0.48
N ILE A 86 8.84 5.64 -1.06
CA ILE A 86 9.67 4.45 -1.27
C ILE A 86 10.06 3.82 0.07
N VAL A 87 10.57 4.62 1.00
CA VAL A 87 11.03 4.14 2.32
C VAL A 87 9.88 3.53 3.11
N ASP A 88 8.70 4.15 3.10
CA ASP A 88 7.53 3.61 3.79
C ASP A 88 6.99 2.36 3.11
N ALA A 89 6.91 2.34 1.78
CA ALA A 89 6.45 1.17 1.03
C ALA A 89 7.35 -0.05 1.28
N GLN A 90 8.67 0.14 1.32
CA GLN A 90 9.64 -0.93 1.58
C GLN A 90 9.47 -1.61 2.95
N GLN A 91 8.93 -0.89 3.94
CA GLN A 91 8.68 -1.44 5.27
C GLN A 91 7.36 -2.22 5.37
N CYS A 92 6.57 -2.26 4.29
CA CYS A 92 5.28 -2.96 4.28
C CYS A 92 5.48 -4.46 4.06
N GLU A 93 4.74 -5.30 4.81
CA GLU A 93 4.70 -6.74 4.53
C GLU A 93 4.08 -6.98 3.14
N GLY A 94 4.70 -7.85 2.34
CA GLY A 94 4.33 -8.00 0.93
C GLY A 94 5.21 -7.21 -0.05
N TYR A 95 6.04 -6.27 0.42
CA TYR A 95 6.81 -5.44 -0.49
C TYR A 95 7.88 -6.24 -1.22
N GLY A 96 7.80 -6.25 -2.56
CA GLY A 96 8.71 -7.04 -3.40
C GLY A 96 8.49 -8.56 -3.28
N GLU A 97 7.34 -8.99 -2.74
CA GLU A 97 6.94 -10.39 -2.70
C GLU A 97 6.10 -10.73 -3.93
N GLU A 98 6.57 -11.66 -4.76
CA GLU A 98 5.77 -12.28 -5.80
C GLU A 98 5.40 -13.69 -5.37
N TYR A 99 4.18 -14.14 -5.68
CA TYR A 99 3.65 -15.43 -5.24
C TYR A 99 3.17 -16.27 -6.42
N PHE A 100 3.49 -17.57 -6.36
CA PHE A 100 2.97 -18.59 -7.25
C PHE A 100 2.10 -19.57 -6.47
N ASN A 101 1.00 -20.01 -7.09
CA ASN A 101 0.16 -21.06 -6.52
C ASN A 101 0.85 -22.40 -6.72
N GLY A 102 0.92 -23.18 -5.65
CA GLY A 102 1.40 -24.56 -5.65
C GLY A 102 0.46 -25.45 -4.85
N LYS A 103 0.77 -26.75 -4.85
CA LYS A 103 0.14 -27.73 -3.98
C LYS A 103 1.21 -28.47 -3.21
N ASP A 104 0.97 -28.75 -1.94
CA ASP A 104 1.82 -29.65 -1.16
C ASP A 104 1.51 -31.12 -1.46
N GLU A 105 2.21 -32.04 -0.79
CA GLU A 105 2.02 -33.49 -0.95
C GLU A 105 0.59 -33.95 -0.59
N ASP A 106 -0.08 -33.21 0.29
CA ASP A 106 -1.47 -33.45 0.71
C ASP A 106 -2.50 -32.78 -0.21
N SER A 107 -2.06 -32.23 -1.35
CA SER A 107 -2.88 -31.46 -2.30
C SER A 107 -3.50 -30.17 -1.73
N THR A 108 -2.98 -29.69 -0.60
CA THR A 108 -3.37 -28.41 -0.01
C THR A 108 -2.80 -27.27 -0.85
N GLU A 109 -3.62 -26.24 -1.11
CA GLU A 109 -3.16 -25.05 -1.80
C GLU A 109 -2.15 -24.28 -0.94
N VAL A 110 -0.97 -24.06 -1.48
CA VAL A 110 0.10 -23.26 -0.88
C VAL A 110 0.49 -22.12 -1.82
N LYS A 111 0.89 -20.99 -1.25
CA LYS A 111 1.50 -19.89 -2.02
C LYS A 111 2.99 -19.84 -1.72
N ILE A 112 3.79 -20.07 -2.75
CA ILE A 112 5.24 -19.97 -2.68
C ILE A 112 5.61 -18.61 -3.23
N GLY A 113 6.16 -17.75 -2.39
CA GLY A 113 6.66 -16.45 -2.79
C GLY A 113 8.17 -16.32 -2.67
N TYR A 114 8.71 -15.30 -3.31
CA TYR A 114 10.10 -14.91 -3.17
C TYR A 114 10.20 -13.40 -2.95
N SER A 115 11.20 -12.98 -2.18
CA SER A 115 11.52 -11.57 -1.91
C SER A 115 13.04 -11.39 -1.82
N GLN A 116 13.50 -10.16 -1.65
CA GLN A 116 14.92 -9.87 -1.41
C GLN A 116 15.45 -10.55 -0.12
N GLU A 117 14.57 -10.94 0.80
CA GLU A 117 14.94 -11.66 2.03
C GLU A 117 15.00 -13.20 1.86
N GLY A 118 14.46 -13.76 0.77
CA GLY A 118 14.48 -15.20 0.51
C GLY A 118 13.16 -15.77 -0.03
N ILE A 119 12.93 -17.07 0.20
CA ILE A 119 11.70 -17.79 -0.20
C ILE A 119 10.70 -17.79 0.97
N ILE A 120 9.43 -17.49 0.68
CA ILE A 120 8.33 -17.41 1.63
C ILE A 120 7.30 -18.48 1.26
N ILE A 121 6.81 -19.25 2.23
CA ILE A 121 5.72 -20.21 2.02
C ILE A 121 4.53 -19.80 2.89
N LYS A 122 3.37 -19.54 2.26
CA LYS A 122 2.10 -19.26 2.94
C LYS A 122 1.14 -20.43 2.71
N GLY A 123 0.89 -21.21 3.76
CA GLY A 123 -0.14 -22.26 3.77
C GLY A 123 -1.51 -21.70 4.17
N SER A 124 -2.57 -22.46 3.92
CA SER A 124 -3.95 -22.14 4.35
C SER A 124 -4.15 -22.20 5.87
N TYR A 125 -3.17 -22.72 6.63
CA TYR A 125 -3.14 -22.72 8.08
C TYR A 125 -1.82 -22.14 8.62
N GLY A 126 -1.90 -20.99 9.29
CA GLY A 126 -0.88 -20.56 10.24
C GLY A 126 0.30 -19.75 9.67
N ALA A 127 0.89 -18.94 10.55
CA ALA A 127 1.84 -17.86 10.29
C ALA A 127 3.02 -18.22 9.35
N PRO A 128 3.54 -17.23 8.59
CA PRO A 128 4.64 -17.44 7.64
C PRO A 128 5.90 -17.99 8.33
N LEU A 129 6.39 -19.13 7.85
CA LEU A 129 7.67 -19.71 8.29
C LEU A 129 8.80 -19.07 7.47
N LYS A 130 9.54 -18.13 8.05
CA LYS A 130 10.78 -17.59 7.46
C LYS A 130 11.92 -18.60 7.68
N HIS A 131 12.42 -19.22 6.62
CA HIS A 131 13.64 -20.03 6.69
C HIS A 131 14.86 -19.14 6.40
N LYS A 132 15.69 -18.88 7.42
CA LYS A 132 16.96 -18.17 7.27
C LYS A 132 18.07 -19.22 7.07
N LYS A 133 18.79 -19.19 5.95
CA LYS A 133 20.01 -20.02 5.81
C LYS A 133 21.03 -19.57 6.86
N MET A 134 21.57 -20.55 7.59
CA MET A 134 22.74 -20.41 8.48
C MET A 134 23.98 -19.99 7.69
#